data_AF-Q08SK5-F1
#
_entry.id   AF-Q08SK5-F1
#
_cell.length_a   1.000
_cell.length_b   1.000
_cell.length_c   1.000
_cell.angle_alpha   90.00
_cell.angle_beta   90.00
_cell.angle_gamma   90.00
#
_symmetry.space_group_name_H-M   'P 1'
#
loop_
_entity.id
_entity.type
_entity.pdbx_description
1 polymer ?
#
loop_
_entity_poly.entity_id
_entity_poly.type
_entity_poly.pdbx_seq_one_letter_code
_entity_poly.pdbx_strand_id
1 'polypeptide(L)'
;MMDCKKALAETGGDFVKAEEWLRKKGIAKAGSKEGRVAAEGIISTYVHSGRIGVMVEVNCETDFVARNEDFQALAKDVAMHIAAASPQFVRREEIPADVL
;
A
#
# COMPACT_ATOMS: atom_id res chain seq x y z
N MET A 1 -20.39 0.08 3.35
CA MET A 1 -21.40 0.66 4.27
C MET A 1 -21.65 -0.19 5.52
N MET A 2 -21.75 -1.53 5.43
CA MET A 2 -21.91 -2.37 6.64
C MET A 2 -20.70 -2.37 7.59
N ASP A 3 -19.48 -2.22 7.07
CA ASP A 3 -18.28 -2.26 7.92
C ASP A 3 -18.21 -1.10 8.92
N CYS A 4 -18.56 0.12 8.51
CA CYS A 4 -18.62 1.28 9.42
C CYS A 4 -19.72 1.12 10.48
N LYS A 5 -20.89 0.58 10.09
CA LYS A 5 -21.98 0.28 11.04
C LYS A 5 -21.55 -0.76 12.06
N LYS A 6 -20.89 -1.83 11.63
CA LYS A 6 -20.35 -2.86 12.52
C LYS A 6 -19.28 -2.28 13.45
N ALA A 7 -18.35 -1.49 12.92
CA ALA A 7 -17.32 -0.85 13.73
C ALA A 7 -17.94 -0.03 14.87
N LEU A 8 -18.91 0.84 14.56
CA LEU A 8 -19.59 1.65 15.57
C LEU A 8 -20.40 0.80 16.57
N ALA A 9 -21.02 -0.29 16.13
CA ALA A 9 -21.75 -1.18 17.03
C ALA A 9 -20.82 -1.89 18.02
N GLU A 10 -19.68 -2.41 17.54
CA GLU A 10 -18.68 -3.11 18.36
C GLU A 10 -17.93 -2.17 19.32
N THR A 11 -17.87 -0.87 19.01
CA THR A 11 -17.19 0.13 19.83
C THR A 11 -18.13 1.02 20.62
N GLY A 12 -19.43 0.74 20.62
CA GLY A 12 -20.43 1.51 21.36
C GLY A 12 -20.57 2.97 20.88
N GLY A 13 -20.29 3.23 19.60
CA GLY A 13 -20.35 4.56 18.98
C GLY A 13 -19.08 5.41 19.18
N ASP A 14 -18.04 4.88 19.82
CA ASP A 14 -16.75 5.56 19.93
C ASP A 14 -16.04 5.57 18.56
N PHE A 15 -15.91 6.75 17.98
CA PHE A 15 -15.32 6.96 16.65
C PHE A 15 -13.84 6.62 16.59
N VAL A 16 -13.06 6.94 17.64
CA VAL A 16 -11.62 6.67 17.68
C VAL A 16 -11.39 5.16 17.72
N LYS A 17 -12.13 4.46 18.57
CA LYS A 17 -12.07 3.00 18.61
C LYS A 17 -12.59 2.36 17.32
N ALA A 18 -13.63 2.93 16.71
CA ALA A 18 -14.19 2.43 15.46
C ALA A 18 -13.17 2.54 14.31
N GLU A 19 -12.42 3.64 14.24
CA GLU A 19 -11.34 3.83 13.28
C GLU A 19 -10.24 2.78 13.48
N GLU A 20 -9.79 2.58 14.73
CA GLU A 20 -8.78 1.56 15.03
C GLU A 20 -9.27 0.15 14.66
N TRP A 21 -10.54 -0.15 14.96
CA TRP A 21 -11.18 -1.40 14.59
C TRP A 21 -11.22 -1.59 13.07
N LEU A 22 -11.59 -0.55 12.32
CA LEU A 22 -11.59 -0.57 10.85
C LEU A 22 -10.19 -0.76 10.29
N ARG A 23 -9.16 -0.14 10.88
CA ARG A 23 -7.77 -0.30 10.47
C ARG A 23 -7.31 -1.75 10.64
N LYS A 24 -7.55 -2.35 11.81
CA LYS A 24 -7.23 -3.76 12.09
C LYS A 24 -7.94 -4.70 11.12
N LYS A 25 -9.23 -4.47 10.88
CA LYS A 25 -10.01 -5.27 9.93
C LYS A 25 -9.55 -5.10 8.48
N GLY A 26 -9.17 -3.88 8.09
CA GLY A 26 -8.62 -3.57 6.78
C GLY A 26 -7.37 -4.39 6.47
N ILE A 27 -6.46 -4.50 7.45
CA ILE A 27 -5.24 -5.33 7.35
C ILE A 27 -5.60 -6.80 7.12
N ALA A 28 -6.53 -7.36 7.91
CA ALA A 28 -6.97 -8.74 7.73
C ALA A 28 -7.60 -8.98 6.34
N LYS A 29 -8.37 -8.02 5.83
CA LYS A 29 -8.97 -8.07 4.50
C LYS A 29 -7.94 -7.94 3.38
N ALA A 30 -6.84 -7.22 3.60
CA ALA A 30 -5.73 -7.15 2.65
C ALA A 30 -5.00 -8.50 2.58
N GLY A 31 -4.71 -9.13 3.73
CA GLY A 31 -4.08 -10.44 3.79
C GLY A 31 -4.87 -11.53 3.03
N SER A 32 -6.20 -11.51 3.09
CA SER A 32 -7.02 -12.47 2.33
C SER A 32 -7.01 -12.28 0.81
N LYS A 33 -6.38 -11.21 0.31
CA LYS A 33 -6.22 -10.92 -1.12
C LYS A 33 -4.82 -11.20 -1.66
N GLU A 34 -3.85 -11.54 -0.82
CA GLU A 34 -2.43 -11.68 -1.20
C GLU A 34 -2.20 -12.68 -2.35
N GLY A 35 -3.00 -13.75 -2.43
CA GLY A 35 -2.90 -14.75 -3.50
C GLY A 35 -3.57 -14.37 -4.82
N ARG A 36 -4.17 -13.18 -4.93
CA ARG A 36 -4.81 -12.73 -6.18
C ARG A 36 -3.77 -12.20 -7.15
N VAL A 37 -3.96 -12.48 -8.44
CA VAL A 37 -3.11 -11.95 -9.49
C VAL A 37 -3.41 -10.46 -9.69
N ALA A 38 -2.39 -9.61 -9.50
CA ALA A 38 -2.42 -8.19 -9.80
C ALA A 38 -1.50 -7.93 -11.00
N ALA A 39 -2.04 -8.06 -12.21
CA ALA A 39 -1.28 -7.92 -13.46
C ALA A 39 -1.38 -6.52 -14.09
N GLU A 40 -2.33 -5.70 -13.63
CA GLU A 40 -2.46 -4.30 -14.02
C GLU A 40 -1.68 -3.41 -13.03
N GLY A 41 -1.53 -2.12 -13.32
CA GLY A 41 -0.81 -1.22 -12.42
C GLY A 41 -0.30 0.04 -13.08
N ILE A 42 0.63 0.70 -12.40
CA ILE A 42 1.35 1.86 -12.92
C ILE A 42 2.84 1.77 -12.61
N ILE A 43 3.64 2.32 -13.51
CA ILE A 43 5.02 2.70 -13.23
C ILE A 43 5.01 4.15 -12.77
N SER A 44 5.43 4.39 -11.53
CA SER A 44 5.61 5.74 -10.97
C SER A 44 7.08 6.10 -10.94
N THR A 45 7.39 7.36 -11.24
CA THR A 45 8.75 7.89 -11.17
C THR A 45 8.82 9.10 -10.26
N TYR A 46 9.96 9.26 -9.59
CA TYR A 46 10.24 10.42 -8.77
C TYR A 46 11.69 10.87 -8.97
N VAL A 47 11.88 12.17 -9.15
CA VAL A 47 13.21 12.77 -9.30
C VAL A 47 13.40 13.81 -8.19
N HIS A 48 14.30 13.52 -7.26
CA HIS A 48 14.67 14.45 -6.20
C HIS A 48 15.75 15.40 -6.68
N SER A 49 15.37 16.66 -6.95
CA SER A 49 16.28 17.77 -7.26
C SER A 49 17.27 17.47 -8.40
N GLY A 50 16.89 16.64 -9.38
CA GLY A 50 17.72 16.24 -10.52
C GLY A 50 18.91 15.32 -10.18
N ARG A 51 19.00 14.79 -8.96
CA ARG A 51 20.16 14.02 -8.48
C ARG A 51 19.85 12.56 -8.19
N ILE A 52 18.65 12.28 -7.69
CA ILE A 52 18.19 10.92 -7.36
C ILE A 52 16.95 10.65 -8.19
N GLY A 53 16.99 9.59 -9.00
CA GLY A 53 15.84 9.10 -9.76
C GLY A 53 15.36 7.78 -9.19
N VAL A 54 14.06 7.64 -9.00
CA VAL A 54 13.39 6.41 -8.59
C VAL A 54 12.34 6.04 -9.62
N MET A 55 12.23 4.74 -9.90
CA MET A 55 11.16 4.13 -10.65
C MET A 55 10.60 2.98 -9.83
N VAL A 56 9.28 2.90 -9.71
CA VAL A 56 8.60 1.83 -8.96
C VAL A 56 7.40 1.34 -9.75
N GLU A 57 7.24 0.02 -9.81
CA GLU A 57 6.02 -0.64 -10.29
C GLU A 57 5.09 -0.90 -9.12
N VAL A 58 3.84 -0.45 -9.22
CA VAL A 58 2.80 -0.74 -8.23
C VAL A 58 1.62 -1.37 -8.95
N ASN A 59 1.42 -2.67 -8.69
CA ASN A 59 0.38 -3.45 -9.35
C ASN A 59 -0.97 -3.40 -8.59
N CYS A 60 -2.05 -3.60 -9.35
CA CYS A 60 -3.41 -3.78 -8.87
C CYS A 60 -4.18 -4.78 -9.77
N GLU A 61 -5.39 -5.15 -9.37
CA GLU A 61 -6.18 -6.17 -10.11
C GLU A 61 -6.73 -5.64 -11.44
N THR A 62 -6.95 -4.32 -11.59
CA THR A 62 -7.65 -3.74 -12.75
C THR A 62 -7.12 -2.36 -13.13
N ASP A 63 -7.13 -2.02 -14.42
CA ASP A 63 -6.71 -0.70 -14.93
C ASP A 63 -7.55 0.48 -14.38
N PHE A 64 -8.82 0.26 -14.03
CA PHE A 64 -9.67 1.26 -13.37
C PHE A 64 -9.09 1.74 -12.04
N VAL A 65 -8.47 0.84 -11.27
CA VAL A 65 -7.79 1.18 -10.02
C VAL A 65 -6.48 1.91 -10.32
N ALA A 66 -5.71 1.45 -11.31
CA ALA A 66 -4.47 2.10 -11.74
C ALA A 66 -4.66 3.59 -12.10
N ARG A 67 -5.83 3.95 -12.67
CA ARG A 67 -6.19 5.31 -13.06
C ARG A 67 -6.76 6.17 -11.91
N ASN A 68 -7.05 5.59 -10.75
CA ASN A 68 -7.56 6.34 -9.61
C ASN A 68 -6.49 7.28 -9.03
N GLU A 69 -6.88 8.51 -8.68
CA GLU A 69 -5.95 9.53 -8.17
C GLU A 69 -5.27 9.13 -6.86
N ASP A 70 -5.98 8.46 -5.94
CA ASP A 70 -5.42 7.99 -4.67
C ASP A 70 -4.38 6.89 -4.91
N PHE A 71 -4.60 6.01 -5.90
CA PHE A 71 -3.63 4.97 -6.27
C PHE A 71 -2.37 5.56 -6.91
N GLN A 72 -2.52 6.57 -7.78
CA GLN A 72 -1.40 7.29 -8.35
C GLN A 72 -0.60 8.05 -7.28
N ALA A 73 -1.29 8.69 -6.33
CA ALA A 73 -0.67 9.36 -5.19
C ALA A 73 0.13 8.37 -4.32
N LEU A 74 -0.46 7.22 -3.99
CA LEU A 74 0.22 6.14 -3.27
C LEU A 74 1.51 5.71 -3.96
N ALA A 75 1.50 5.44 -5.26
CA ALA A 75 2.70 5.00 -5.98
C ALA A 75 3.78 6.09 -6.01
N LYS A 76 3.40 7.37 -6.09
CA LYS A 76 4.32 8.50 -5.97
C LYS A 76 4.92 8.61 -4.57
N ASP A 77 4.11 8.44 -3.52
CA ASP A 77 4.57 8.46 -2.13
C ASP A 77 5.56 7.33 -1.86
N VAL A 78 5.30 6.14 -2.41
CA VAL A 78 6.25 5.01 -2.38
C VAL A 78 7.56 5.38 -3.09
N ALA A 79 7.50 5.97 -4.29
CA ALA A 79 8.71 6.40 -5.01
C ALA A 79 9.53 7.44 -4.23
N MET A 80 8.85 8.41 -3.58
CA MET A 80 9.49 9.39 -2.70
C MET A 80 10.13 8.74 -1.47
N HIS A 81 9.44 7.77 -0.86
CA HIS A 81 9.97 7.01 0.27
C HIS A 81 11.24 6.24 -0.11
N ILE A 82 11.24 5.56 -1.27
CA ILE A 82 12.42 4.84 -1.79
C ILE A 82 13.59 5.81 -2.00
N ALA A 83 13.34 7.02 -2.53
CA ALA A 83 14.41 8.01 -2.73
C ALA A 83 15.07 8.44 -1.41
N ALA A 84 14.31 8.46 -0.31
CA ALA A 84 14.80 8.85 1.00
C ALA A 84 15.44 7.67 1.78
N ALA A 85 14.83 6.49 1.73
CA ALA A 85 15.24 5.32 2.52
C ALA A 85 16.26 4.42 1.80
N SER A 86 16.32 4.47 0.47
CA SER A 86 17.19 3.64 -0.37
C SER A 86 17.16 2.14 0.00
N PRO A 87 15.98 1.49 0.11
CA PRO A 87 15.89 0.08 0.45
C PRO A 87 16.54 -0.79 -0.63
N GLN A 88 17.13 -1.91 -0.22
CA GLN A 88 17.77 -2.86 -1.15
C GLN A 88 16.83 -3.99 -1.60
N PHE A 89 15.77 -4.26 -0.85
CA PHE A 89 14.83 -5.36 -1.09
C PHE A 89 13.40 -4.88 -0.87
N VAL A 90 12.45 -5.47 -1.59
CA VAL A 90 11.02 -5.13 -1.47
C VAL A 90 10.39 -5.94 -0.34
N ARG A 91 10.84 -7.19 -0.17
CA ARG A 91 10.31 -8.12 0.84
C ARG A 91 11.44 -8.74 1.65
N ARG A 92 11.12 -9.24 2.84
CA ARG A 92 12.12 -9.87 3.74
C ARG A 92 12.65 -11.18 3.16
N GLU A 93 11.80 -11.90 2.44
CA GLU A 93 12.11 -13.20 1.84
C GLU A 93 13.07 -13.07 0.65
N GLU A 94 13.26 -11.86 0.11
CA GLU A 94 14.22 -11.59 -0.96
C GLU A 94 15.66 -11.40 -0.44
N ILE A 95 15.85 -11.29 0.87
CA ILE A 95 17.17 -11.10 1.48
C ILE A 95 17.96 -12.41 1.37
N PRO A 96 19.13 -12.42 0.68
CA PRO A 96 19.97 -13.60 0.57
C PRO A 96 20.45 -14.09 1.94
N ALA A 97 20.46 -15.42 2.14
CA ALA A 97 20.79 -16.03 3.43
C ALA A 97 22.23 -15.77 3.89
N ASP A 98 23.13 -15.42 2.96
CA ASP A 98 24.52 -15.04 3.20
C ASP A 98 24.69 -13.60 3.72
N VAL A 99 23.61 -12.81 3.75
CA VAL A 99 23.59 -11.42 4.23
C VAL A 99 22.86 -11.30 5.59
N LEU A 100 22.26 -12.39 6.09
CA LEU A 100 21.50 -12.45 7.36
C LEU A 100 22.37 -12.74 8.59
#